data_AF-A0A925D4I5-F1
#
_entry.id   AF-A0A925D4I5-F1
#
_cell.length_a   1.000
_cell.length_b   1.000
_cell.length_c   1.000
_cell.angle_alpha   90.00
_cell.angle_beta   90.00
_cell.angle_gamma   90.00
#
_symmetry.space_group_name_H-M   'P 1'
#
loop_
_entity.id
_entity.type
_entity.pdbx_description
1 polymer ?
#
loop_
_entity_poly.entity_id
_entity_poly.type
_entity_poly.pdbx_seq_one_letter_code
_entity_poly.pdbx_strand_id
1 'polypeptide(L)'
;MSLVLELPPELESELAAQAADCGLPLSEYALRLLAGQSSRPAVRSGAELLDYWQAEGLVGTRPEIMDAPAHASTLREQVQKRGRA
;
A
#
# COMPACT_ATOMS: atom_id res chain seq x y z
N MET A 1 -6.58 0.76 -28.34
CA MET A 1 -7.56 -0.22 -27.83
C MET A 1 -8.51 0.51 -26.89
N SER A 2 -9.80 0.20 -26.93
CA SER A 2 -10.79 0.70 -25.97
C SER A 2 -11.22 -0.43 -25.03
N LEU A 3 -11.34 -0.09 -23.75
CA LEU A 3 -11.89 -0.95 -22.70
C LEU A 3 -13.05 -0.17 -22.08
N VAL A 4 -14.21 -0.78 -21.97
CA VAL A 4 -15.38 -0.20 -21.29
C VAL A 4 -15.60 -0.99 -20.01
N LEU A 5 -15.64 -0.28 -18.88
CA LEU A 5 -15.86 -0.85 -17.55
C LEU A 5 -17.15 -0.27 -17.00
N GLU A 6 -18.13 -1.13 -16.75
CA GLU A 6 -19.36 -0.76 -16.05
C GLU A 6 -19.08 -0.83 -14.54
N LEU A 7 -19.05 0.33 -13.88
CA LEU A 7 -18.77 0.43 -12.46
C LEU A 7 -20.07 0.56 -11.66
N PRO A 8 -20.17 -0.09 -10.49
CA PRO A 8 -21.20 0.26 -9.52
C PRO A 8 -21.09 1.76 -9.14
N PRO A 9 -22.23 2.45 -8.91
CA PRO A 9 -22.23 3.90 -8.66
C PRO A 9 -21.45 4.29 -7.40
N GLU A 10 -21.40 3.41 -6.40
CA GLU A 10 -20.60 3.62 -5.19
C GLU A 10 -19.10 3.63 -5.52
N LEU A 11 -18.66 2.69 -6.36
CA LEU A 11 -17.26 2.58 -6.76
C LEU A 11 -16.84 3.73 -7.68
N GLU A 12 -17.71 4.15 -8.59
CA GLU A 12 -17.46 5.34 -9.42
C GLU A 12 -17.25 6.59 -8.56
N SER A 13 -18.09 6.79 -7.54
CA SER A 13 -18.01 7.92 -6.63
C SER A 13 -16.72 7.92 -5.80
N GLU A 14 -16.32 6.75 -5.30
CA GLU A 14 -15.08 6.60 -4.53
C GLU A 14 -13.84 6.90 -5.39
N LEU A 15 -13.78 6.36 -6.61
CA LEU A 15 -12.68 6.62 -7.54
C LEU A 15 -12.63 8.09 -7.96
N ALA A 16 -13.78 8.74 -8.13
CA ALA A 16 -13.85 10.16 -8.44
C ALA A 16 -13.31 11.03 -7.30
N ALA A 17 -13.62 10.69 -6.04
CA ALA A 17 -13.06 11.36 -4.87
C ALA A 17 -11.54 11.19 -4.78
N GLN A 18 -11.04 9.97 -4.94
CA GLN A 18 -9.60 9.69 -4.93
C GLN A 18 -8.86 10.41 -6.07
N ALA A 19 -9.47 10.49 -7.26
CA ALA A 19 -8.93 11.25 -8.38
C ALA A 19 -8.85 12.75 -8.05
N ALA A 20 -9.88 13.31 -7.41
CA ALA A 20 -9.92 14.70 -6.97
C ALA A 20 -8.84 15.00 -5.92
N ASP A 21 -8.62 14.10 -4.95
CA ASP A 21 -7.55 14.22 -3.96
C ASP A 21 -6.15 14.24 -4.61
N CYS A 22 -6.00 13.51 -5.72
CA CYS A 22 -4.78 13.52 -6.53
C CYS A 22 -4.69 14.71 -7.50
N GLY A 23 -5.75 15.53 -7.63
CA GLY A 23 -5.84 16.61 -8.61
C GLY A 23 -5.92 16.12 -10.07
N LEU A 24 -6.41 14.90 -10.30
CA LEU A 24 -6.47 14.25 -11.61
C LEU A 24 -7.92 14.05 -12.08
N PRO A 25 -8.17 14.05 -13.40
CA PRO A 25 -9.44 13.58 -13.93
C PRO A 25 -9.59 12.06 -13.73
N LEU A 26 -10.82 11.59 -13.53
CA LEU A 26 -11.13 10.17 -13.27
C LEU A 26 -10.53 9.21 -14.33
N SER A 27 -10.56 9.60 -15.60
CA SER A 27 -10.00 8.79 -16.70
C SER A 27 -8.49 8.63 -16.60
N GLU A 28 -7.75 9.68 -16.22
CA GLU A 28 -6.30 9.62 -16.02
C GLU A 28 -5.95 8.84 -14.75
N TYR A 29 -6.73 9.04 -13.69
CA TYR A 29 -6.60 8.25 -12.47
C TYR A 29 -6.83 6.75 -12.72
N ALA A 30 -7.87 6.39 -13.48
CA ALA A 30 -8.17 5.01 -13.85
C ALA A 30 -7.03 4.37 -14.67
N LEU A 31 -6.46 5.10 -15.63
CA LEU A 31 -5.30 4.62 -16.40
C LEU A 31 -4.07 4.39 -15.49
N ARG A 32 -3.86 5.26 -14.51
CA ARG A 32 -2.76 5.11 -13.54
C ARG A 32 -2.94 3.87 -12.67
N LEU A 33 -4.16 3.59 -12.22
CA LEU A 33 -4.51 2.36 -11.50
C LEU A 33 -4.28 1.12 -12.38
N LEU A 34 -4.76 1.13 -13.63
CA LEU A 34 -4.58 0.02 -14.59
C LEU A 34 -3.11 -0.24 -14.93
N ALA A 35 -2.28 0.81 -14.94
CA ALA A 35 -0.83 0.69 -15.13
C ALA A 35 -0.10 0.10 -13.90
N GLY A 36 -0.81 -0.20 -12.81
CA GLY A 36 -0.23 -0.67 -11.56
C GLY A 36 0.56 0.39 -10.81
N GLN A 37 0.44 1.67 -11.22
CA GLN A 37 1.06 2.80 -10.52
C GLN A 37 0.18 3.17 -9.32
N SER A 38 0.14 2.29 -8.32
CA SER A 38 -0.56 2.58 -7.07
C SER A 38 0.01 3.87 -6.47
N SER A 39 -0.86 4.79 -6.07
CA SER A 39 -0.52 5.99 -5.28
C SER A 39 -0.12 5.63 -3.84
N ARG A 40 0.57 4.50 -3.64
CA ARG A 40 1.20 4.25 -2.36
C ARG A 40 2.16 5.40 -2.12
N PRO A 41 2.13 6.03 -0.93
CA PRO A 41 3.09 7.08 -0.62
C PRO A 41 4.47 6.50 -0.88
N ALA A 42 5.23 7.17 -1.74
CA ALA A 42 6.63 6.85 -1.90
C ALA A 42 7.30 7.29 -0.61
N VAL A 43 7.28 6.42 0.38
CA VAL A 43 7.93 6.64 1.66
C VAL A 43 9.43 6.64 1.39
N ARG A 44 10.05 7.83 1.49
CA ARG A 44 11.46 8.05 1.12
C ARG A 44 12.39 8.01 2.32
N SER A 45 11.84 8.08 3.53
CA SER A 45 12.61 8.10 4.77
C SER A 45 11.94 7.25 5.86
N GLY A 46 12.72 6.88 6.87
CA GLY A 46 12.19 6.17 8.03
C GLY A 46 11.19 6.99 8.83
N ALA A 47 11.32 8.32 8.83
CA ALA A 47 10.37 9.22 9.48
C ALA A 47 9.01 9.21 8.76
N GLU A 48 9.02 9.35 7.43
CA GLU A 48 7.81 9.25 6.61
C GLU A 48 7.11 7.88 6.77
N LEU A 49 7.89 6.81 7.00
CA LEU A 49 7.34 5.48 7.23
C LEU A 49 6.57 5.39 8.55
N LEU A 50 7.12 6.01 9.60
CA LEU A 50 6.48 6.06 10.91
C LEU A 50 5.21 6.90 10.86
N ASP A 51 5.24 8.06 10.20
CA ASP A 51 4.07 8.93 10.02
C ASP A 51 2.95 8.18 9.28
N TYR A 52 3.31 7.46 8.20
CA TYR A 52 2.37 6.60 7.48
C TYR A 52 1.78 5.51 8.38
N TRP A 53 2.61 4.76 9.11
CA TRP A 53 2.10 3.71 10.01
C TRP A 53 1.22 4.25 11.12
N GLN A 54 1.48 5.47 11.59
CA GLN A 54 0.67 6.10 12.61
C GLN A 54 -0.68 6.57 12.05
N ALA A 55 -0.70 7.17 10.86
CA ALA A 55 -1.93 7.57 10.17
C ALA A 55 -2.83 6.36 9.86
N GLU A 56 -2.23 5.23 9.47
CA GLU A 56 -2.94 3.97 9.20
C GLU A 56 -3.27 3.16 10.48
N GLY A 57 -2.93 3.66 11.67
CA GLY A 57 -3.20 2.96 12.94
C GLY A 57 -2.47 1.64 13.11
N LEU A 58 -1.34 1.44 12.40
CA LEU A 58 -0.56 0.21 12.41
C LEU A 58 0.40 0.11 13.60
N VAL A 59 0.72 1.23 14.24
CA VAL A 59 1.61 1.27 15.42
C VAL A 59 0.95 0.53 16.58
N GLY A 60 1.65 -0.45 17.15
CA GLY A 60 1.18 -1.23 18.30
C GLY A 60 0.25 -2.40 17.96
N THR A 61 -0.04 -2.66 16.68
CA THR A 61 -0.90 -3.77 16.23
C THR A 61 -0.27 -5.15 16.35
N ARG A 62 1.04 -5.23 16.60
CA ARG A 62 1.82 -6.49 16.70
C ARG A 62 2.42 -6.65 18.11
N PRO A 63 1.61 -6.70 19.18
CA PRO A 63 2.10 -6.76 20.56
C PRO A 63 2.86 -8.05 20.88
N GLU A 64 2.67 -9.12 20.10
CA GLU A 64 3.38 -10.38 20.26
C GLU A 64 4.87 -10.29 19.83
N ILE A 65 5.26 -9.25 19.11
CA ILE A 65 6.66 -8.97 18.77
C ILE A 65 7.23 -8.01 19.81
N MET A 66 7.67 -8.58 20.94
CA MET A 66 8.29 -7.80 22.03
C MET A 66 9.72 -7.32 21.70
N ASP A 67 10.47 -8.13 20.95
CA ASP A 67 11.82 -7.82 20.49
C ASP A 67 11.86 -7.89 18.96
N ALA A 68 11.66 -6.73 18.33
CA ALA A 68 11.65 -6.62 16.88
C ALA A 68 12.98 -7.01 16.22
N PRO A 69 14.16 -6.61 16.73
CA PRO A 69 15.45 -7.09 16.22
C PRO A 69 15.62 -8.62 16.26
N ALA A 70 15.30 -9.28 17.38
CA ALA A 70 15.41 -10.72 17.50
C ALA A 70 14.43 -11.43 16.56
N HIS A 71 13.18 -10.96 16.51
CA HIS A 71 12.15 -11.51 15.63
C HIS A 71 12.55 -11.41 14.14
N ALA A 72 13.09 -10.26 13.72
CA ALA A 72 13.59 -10.08 12.36
C ALA A 72 14.75 -11.03 12.04
N SER A 73 15.64 -11.30 13.00
CA SER A 73 16.75 -12.23 12.84
C SER A 73 16.26 -13.67 12.65
N THR A 74 15.34 -14.11 13.51
CA THR A 74 14.69 -15.44 13.40
C THR A 74 13.99 -15.61 12.05
N LEU A 75 13.27 -14.59 11.58
CA LEU A 75 12.58 -14.63 10.29
C LEU A 75 13.56 -14.81 9.12
N ARG A 76 14.70 -14.08 9.14
CA ARG A 76 15.74 -14.23 8.10
C ARG A 76 16.33 -15.64 8.08
N GLU A 77 16.62 -16.21 9.24
CA GLU A 77 17.15 -17.58 9.32
C GLU A 77 16.16 -18.61 8.76
N GLN A 78 14.86 -18.46 9.05
CA GLN A 78 13.81 -19.35 8.53
C GLN A 78 13.72 -19.29 7.00
N VAL A 79 13.78 -18.08 6.41
CA VAL A 79 13.76 -17.89 4.96
C VAL A 79 15.00 -18.50 4.29
N GLN A 80 16.19 -18.27 4.87
CA GLN A 80 17.44 -18.83 4.36
C GLN A 80 17.45 -20.36 4.36
N LYS A 81 16.85 -20.99 5.38
CA LYS A 81 16.71 -22.46 5.46
C LYS A 81 15.70 -23.01 4.44
N ARG A 82 14.64 -22.27 4.10
CA ARG A 82 13.67 -22.67 3.05
C ARG A 82 14.24 -22.62 1.63
N GLY A 83 15.16 -21.71 1.34
CA GLY A 83 15.82 -21.61 0.02
C GLY A 83 16.92 -22.64 -0.22
N ARG A 84 17.22 -23.50 0.76
CA ARG A 84 18.27 -24.53 0.69
C ARG A 84 17.73 -25.96 0.51
N ALA A 85 16.41 -26.11 0.36
CA ALA A 85 15.74 -27.39 0.10
C ALA A 85 15.63 -27.67 -1.40
#